data_AF-A0A954I7W9-F1
#
_entry.id   AF-A0A954I7W9-F1
#
_cell.length_a   1.000
_cell.length_b   1.000
_cell.length_c   1.000
_cell.angle_alpha   90.00
_cell.angle_beta   90.00
_cell.angle_gamma   90.00
#
_symmetry.space_group_name_H-M   'P 1'
#
loop_
_entity.id
_entity.type
_entity.pdbx_description
1 polymer ?
#
loop_
_entity_poly.entity_id
_entity_poly.type
_entity_poly.pdbx_seq_one_letter_code
_entity_poly.pdbx_strand_id
1 'polypeptide(L)'
;MELRQFAEQVLLSDSVARKTAKLAEPLSDDSPGTARRVDCPVRPPNLQFAARRTAPAMPKGPALVAPERRAIAHHIMANHELQALEIMAMILLAFPDAPKEFRMGMARIMEDEQRHTRMHAQRCQELGVEFGDYPVNAWIWQKAQDFTSELEYCAGLPLVFEGANLDHTVEFENYFTAAGDRRSAAIMRAIHKDEIRHVEFGIHWLR
;
A
#
# COMPACT_ATOMS: atom_id res chain seq x y z
N MET A 1 -4.05 -17.55 -12.61
CA MET A 1 -5.17 -16.64 -12.26
C MET A 1 -5.11 -15.42 -13.19
N GLU A 2 -6.24 -14.90 -13.69
CA GLU A 2 -6.23 -13.68 -14.51
C GLU A 2 -5.92 -12.44 -13.66
N LEU A 3 -5.20 -11.47 -14.23
CA LEU A 3 -4.83 -10.21 -13.57
C LEU A 3 -6.06 -9.43 -13.10
N ARG A 4 -7.13 -9.43 -13.90
CA ARG A 4 -8.41 -8.82 -13.50
C ARG A 4 -8.98 -9.45 -12.23
N GLN A 5 -8.95 -10.79 -12.12
CA GLN A 5 -9.44 -11.51 -10.95
C GLN A 5 -8.61 -11.19 -9.71
N PHE A 6 -7.30 -11.00 -9.89
CA PHE A 6 -6.42 -10.57 -8.81
C PHE A 6 -6.80 -9.17 -8.31
N ALA A 7 -6.98 -8.20 -9.21
CA ALA A 7 -7.41 -6.85 -8.85
C ALA A 7 -8.80 -6.85 -8.16
N GLU A 8 -9.75 -7.64 -8.65
CA GLU A 8 -11.06 -7.81 -8.02
C GLU A 8 -10.95 -8.45 -6.63
N GLN A 9 -10.08 -9.45 -6.44
CA GLN A 9 -9.83 -10.03 -5.11
C GLN A 9 -9.31 -8.98 -4.13
N VAL A 10 -8.36 -8.14 -4.57
CA VAL A 10 -7.80 -7.06 -3.74
C VAL A 10 -8.86 -6.03 -3.39
N LEU A 11 -9.73 -5.63 -4.32
CA LEU A 11 -10.71 -4.57 -4.07
C LEU A 11 -11.97 -5.05 -3.34
N LEU A 12 -12.45 -6.25 -3.66
CA LEU A 12 -13.82 -6.68 -3.29
C LEU A 12 -13.85 -7.68 -2.13
N SER A 13 -12.69 -8.13 -1.65
CA SER A 13 -12.59 -8.97 -0.46
C SER A 13 -12.76 -8.14 0.82
N ASP A 14 -13.49 -8.66 1.80
CA ASP A 14 -13.56 -8.11 3.16
C ASP A 14 -12.43 -8.62 4.08
N SER A 15 -11.66 -9.62 3.63
CA SER A 15 -10.52 -10.17 4.36
C SER A 15 -9.21 -9.54 3.92
N VAL A 16 -8.50 -8.87 4.85
CA VAL A 16 -7.13 -8.37 4.63
C VAL A 16 -6.21 -9.51 4.22
N ALA A 17 -6.31 -10.67 4.89
CA ALA A 17 -5.49 -11.84 4.57
C ALA A 17 -5.67 -12.28 3.11
N ARG A 18 -6.89 -12.21 2.57
CA ARG A 18 -7.16 -12.53 1.16
C ARG A 18 -6.66 -11.44 0.21
N LYS A 19 -6.80 -10.16 0.57
CA LYS A 19 -6.22 -9.04 -0.21
C LYS A 19 -4.71 -9.16 -0.31
N THR A 20 -4.07 -9.55 0.78
CA THR A 20 -2.63 -9.72 0.88
C THR A 20 -2.22 -11.18 0.72
N ALA A 21 -2.99 -12.03 0.04
CA ALA A 21 -2.59 -13.41 -0.18
C ALA A 21 -1.49 -13.46 -1.24
N LYS A 22 -0.40 -14.18 -0.95
CA LYS A 22 0.67 -14.40 -1.92
C LYS A 22 0.10 -15.17 -3.13
N LEU A 23 0.48 -14.79 -4.33
CA LEU A 23 0.06 -15.49 -5.55
C LEU A 23 0.61 -16.92 -5.52
N ALA A 24 -0.28 -17.89 -5.73
CA ALA A 24 0.09 -19.31 -5.79
C ALA A 24 0.61 -19.70 -7.17
N GLU A 25 0.20 -18.97 -8.21
CA GLU A 25 0.51 -19.23 -9.61
C GLU A 25 0.79 -17.90 -10.32
N PRO A 26 1.56 -17.90 -11.42
CA PRO A 26 1.74 -16.73 -12.26
C PRO A 26 0.41 -16.16 -12.77
N LEU A 27 0.38 -14.84 -12.94
CA LEU A 27 -0.77 -14.14 -13.53
C LEU A 27 -0.71 -14.20 -15.05
N SER A 28 -1.88 -14.35 -15.65
CA SER A 28 -2.15 -14.07 -17.07
C SER A 28 -2.87 -12.74 -17.21
N ASP A 29 -2.77 -12.11 -18.38
CA ASP A 29 -3.47 -10.86 -18.71
C ASP A 29 -3.93 -10.94 -20.16
N ASP A 30 -4.81 -11.93 -20.40
CA ASP A 30 -5.32 -12.25 -21.72
C ASP A 30 -6.75 -11.74 -21.89
N SER A 31 -7.42 -11.40 -20.79
CA SER A 31 -8.79 -10.86 -20.78
C SER A 31 -8.96 -9.74 -19.75
N PRO A 32 -8.42 -8.53 -20.00
CA PRO A 32 -8.50 -7.41 -19.06
C PRO A 32 -9.95 -6.91 -18.84
N GLY A 33 -10.86 -7.22 -19.78
CA GLY A 33 -12.29 -6.96 -19.68
C GLY A 33 -12.66 -5.48 -19.88
N THR A 34 -13.89 -5.13 -19.53
CA THR A 34 -14.37 -3.74 -19.65
C THR A 34 -13.90 -2.87 -18.49
N ALA A 35 -13.67 -1.59 -18.78
CA ALA A 35 -13.28 -0.61 -17.80
C ALA A 35 -14.32 -0.53 -16.67
N ARG A 36 -13.83 -0.54 -15.42
CA ARG A 36 -14.66 -0.46 -14.22
C ARG A 36 -13.92 0.33 -13.15
N ARG A 37 -14.55 1.39 -12.67
CA ARG A 37 -14.10 2.13 -11.49
C ARG A 37 -14.84 1.63 -10.25
N VAL A 38 -14.12 1.53 -9.14
CA VAL A 38 -14.64 1.12 -7.83
C VAL A 38 -14.57 2.33 -6.91
N ASP A 39 -15.71 2.74 -6.35
CA ASP A 39 -15.81 3.94 -5.52
C ASP A 39 -15.03 3.81 -4.21
N CYS A 40 -15.08 2.61 -3.60
CA CYS A 40 -14.43 2.30 -2.34
C CYS A 40 -14.06 0.81 -2.28
N PRO A 41 -12.88 0.42 -1.79
CA PRO A 41 -12.54 -0.97 -1.57
C PRO A 41 -13.40 -1.55 -0.44
N VAL A 42 -13.83 -2.79 -0.59
CA VAL A 42 -14.41 -3.56 0.51
C VAL A 42 -13.33 -3.79 1.54
N ARG A 43 -13.62 -3.58 2.82
CA ARG A 43 -12.71 -3.80 3.95
C ARG A 43 -13.48 -4.45 5.10
N PRO A 44 -12.82 -5.06 6.10
CA PRO A 44 -13.54 -5.57 7.27
C PRO A 44 -14.11 -4.40 8.10
N PRO A 45 -15.11 -4.63 8.96
CA PRO A 45 -15.78 -3.56 9.71
C PRO A 45 -14.84 -2.67 10.55
N ASN A 46 -13.75 -3.24 11.07
CA ASN A 46 -12.76 -2.54 11.89
C ASN A 46 -11.70 -1.77 11.08
N LEU A 47 -11.71 -1.86 9.75
CA LEU A 47 -10.78 -1.14 8.85
C LEU A 47 -11.50 -0.24 7.84
N GLN A 48 -12.78 0.06 8.08
CA GLN A 48 -13.50 1.05 7.30
C GLN A 48 -12.82 2.41 7.40
N PHE A 49 -12.84 3.16 6.30
CA PHE A 49 -12.32 4.52 6.27
C PHE A 49 -13.06 5.40 7.27
N ALA A 50 -12.31 5.92 8.25
CA ALA A 50 -12.86 6.72 9.31
C ALA A 50 -13.04 8.18 8.85
N ALA A 51 -13.88 8.92 9.60
CA ALA A 51 -14.09 10.34 9.34
C ALA A 51 -12.77 11.14 9.43
N ARG A 52 -12.73 12.30 8.76
CA ARG A 52 -11.52 13.12 8.74
C ARG A 52 -11.11 13.51 10.17
N ARG A 53 -9.82 13.36 10.48
CA ARG A 53 -9.20 13.67 11.79
C ARG A 53 -9.60 12.76 12.96
N THR A 54 -10.17 11.57 12.70
CA THR A 54 -10.42 10.58 13.76
C THR A 54 -9.32 9.52 13.86
N ALA A 55 -8.56 9.29 12.79
CA ALA A 55 -7.39 8.42 12.78
C ALA A 55 -6.23 9.01 13.62
N PRO A 56 -5.42 8.17 14.29
CA PRO A 56 -4.26 8.63 15.04
C PRO A 56 -3.25 9.31 14.12
N ALA A 57 -2.55 10.33 14.65
CA ALA A 57 -1.43 10.95 13.95
C ALA A 57 -0.20 10.03 13.99
N MET A 58 0.58 10.05 12.91
CA MET A 58 1.81 9.25 12.79
C MET A 58 2.81 9.63 13.90
N PRO A 59 3.18 8.70 14.81
CA PRO A 59 4.23 8.93 15.80
C PRO A 59 5.60 9.07 15.12
N LYS A 60 6.42 10.04 15.57
CA LYS A 60 7.73 10.34 14.98
C LYS A 60 8.78 10.61 16.04
N GLY A 61 10.05 10.44 15.67
CA GLY A 61 11.20 10.81 16.51
C GLY A 61 11.13 10.22 17.93
N PRO A 62 11.33 11.04 18.99
CA PRO A 62 11.37 10.55 20.37
C PRO A 62 10.11 9.82 20.86
N ALA A 63 8.94 10.08 20.25
CA ALA A 63 7.71 9.37 20.62
C ALA A 63 7.83 7.86 20.41
N LEU A 64 8.66 7.43 19.44
CA LEU A 64 8.88 6.02 19.13
C LEU A 64 9.73 5.31 20.18
N VAL A 65 10.25 5.98 21.22
CA VAL A 65 10.83 5.29 22.38
C VAL A 65 9.80 4.38 23.05
N ALA A 66 8.52 4.81 23.12
CA ALA A 66 7.44 4.01 23.69
C ALA A 66 6.98 2.88 22.73
N PRO A 67 6.95 1.60 23.16
CA PRO A 67 6.54 0.48 22.30
C PRO A 67 5.14 0.63 21.70
N GLU A 68 4.16 1.11 22.47
CA GLU A 68 2.79 1.40 21.99
C GLU A 68 2.81 2.36 20.79
N ARG A 69 3.66 3.39 20.82
CA ARG A 69 3.78 4.36 19.72
C ARG A 69 4.38 3.72 18.47
N ARG A 70 5.27 2.74 18.61
CA ARG A 70 5.77 1.95 17.48
C ARG A 70 4.69 1.07 16.89
N ALA A 71 3.86 0.46 17.74
CA ALA A 71 2.72 -0.35 17.32
C ALA A 71 1.74 0.49 16.48
N ILE A 72 1.38 1.68 16.96
CA ILE A 72 0.54 2.64 16.22
C ILE A 72 1.19 3.07 14.90
N ALA A 73 2.50 3.34 14.88
CA ALA A 73 3.19 3.71 13.64
C ALA A 73 3.07 2.60 12.59
N HIS A 74 3.32 1.34 12.96
CA HIS A 74 3.16 0.20 12.06
C HIS A 74 1.72 -0.05 11.64
N HIS A 75 0.74 0.17 12.52
CA HIS A 75 -0.68 0.12 12.16
C HIS A 75 -1.01 1.14 11.07
N ILE A 76 -0.52 2.39 11.21
CA ILE A 76 -0.75 3.44 10.21
C ILE A 76 -0.05 3.09 8.89
N MET A 77 1.20 2.62 8.94
CA MET A 77 1.95 2.21 7.74
C MET A 77 1.29 1.03 7.03
N ALA A 78 0.79 0.02 7.74
CA ALA A 78 0.03 -1.08 7.14
C ALA A 78 -1.18 -0.59 6.34
N ASN A 79 -1.84 0.49 6.80
CA ASN A 79 -2.93 1.11 6.05
C ASN A 79 -2.47 1.92 4.83
N HIS A 80 -1.25 2.45 4.83
CA HIS A 80 -0.67 3.10 3.64
C HIS A 80 -0.39 2.06 2.56
N GLU A 81 0.31 0.97 2.89
CA GLU A 81 0.61 -0.10 1.92
C GLU A 81 -0.66 -0.76 1.38
N LEU A 82 -1.66 -0.97 2.26
CA LEU A 82 -2.96 -1.51 1.83
C LEU A 82 -3.68 -0.55 0.87
N GLN A 83 -3.59 0.76 1.09
CA GLN A 83 -4.15 1.74 0.15
C GLN A 83 -3.41 1.74 -1.18
N ALA A 84 -2.07 1.68 -1.20
CA ALA A 84 -1.29 1.59 -2.43
C ALA A 84 -1.68 0.36 -3.25
N LEU A 85 -1.77 -0.80 -2.60
CA LEU A 85 -2.25 -2.05 -3.19
C LEU A 85 -3.66 -1.92 -3.79
N GLU A 86 -4.60 -1.35 -3.04
CA GLU A 86 -5.98 -1.17 -3.49
C GLU A 86 -6.07 -0.16 -4.65
N ILE A 87 -5.28 0.91 -4.62
CA ILE A 87 -5.23 1.90 -5.70
C ILE A 87 -4.72 1.24 -6.99
N MET A 88 -3.64 0.46 -6.92
CA MET A 88 -3.14 -0.26 -8.09
C MET A 88 -4.18 -1.24 -8.65
N ALA A 89 -4.87 -1.98 -7.79
CA ALA A 89 -5.97 -2.83 -8.23
C ALA A 89 -7.09 -2.02 -8.92
N MET A 90 -7.45 -0.84 -8.40
CA MET A 90 -8.45 0.04 -9.03
C MET A 90 -7.97 0.53 -10.39
N ILE A 91 -6.69 0.89 -10.52
CA ILE A 91 -6.09 1.35 -11.77
C ILE A 91 -6.11 0.25 -12.84
N LEU A 92 -5.80 -0.99 -12.47
CA LEU A 92 -5.90 -2.15 -13.38
C LEU A 92 -7.33 -2.36 -13.90
N LEU A 93 -8.35 -2.15 -13.07
CA LEU A 93 -9.75 -2.26 -13.50
C LEU A 93 -10.23 -1.04 -14.29
N ALA A 94 -9.74 0.16 -13.95
CA ALA A 94 -10.16 1.41 -14.56
C ALA A 94 -9.59 1.60 -15.98
N PHE A 95 -8.36 1.14 -16.22
CA PHE A 95 -7.65 1.31 -17.49
C PHE A 95 -7.23 -0.03 -18.10
N PRO A 96 -8.21 -0.88 -18.51
CA PRO A 96 -7.91 -2.18 -19.12
C PRO A 96 -7.21 -2.04 -20.48
N ASP A 97 -7.27 -0.87 -21.12
CA ASP A 97 -6.65 -0.59 -22.42
C ASP A 97 -5.20 -0.10 -22.33
N ALA A 98 -4.65 0.06 -21.12
CA ALA A 98 -3.23 0.38 -20.93
C ALA A 98 -2.31 -0.66 -21.63
N PRO A 99 -1.00 -0.43 -21.75
CA PRO A 99 -0.11 -1.46 -22.27
C PRO A 99 -0.11 -2.72 -21.37
N LYS A 100 -0.02 -3.93 -21.96
CA LYS A 100 0.02 -5.19 -21.19
C LYS A 100 1.22 -5.23 -20.24
N GLU A 101 2.35 -4.71 -20.70
CA GLU A 101 3.59 -4.61 -19.95
C GLU A 101 3.43 -3.68 -18.74
N PHE A 102 2.63 -2.62 -18.86
CA PHE A 102 2.30 -1.71 -17.76
C PHE A 102 1.49 -2.44 -16.69
N ARG A 103 0.38 -3.08 -17.10
CA ARG A 103 -0.49 -3.82 -16.19
C ARG A 103 0.23 -4.96 -15.49
N MET A 104 1.02 -5.74 -16.23
CA MET A 104 1.81 -6.85 -15.66
C MET A 104 2.98 -6.36 -14.79
N GLY A 105 3.58 -5.22 -15.12
CA GLY A 105 4.59 -4.58 -14.28
C GLY A 105 4.02 -4.10 -12.95
N MET A 106 2.84 -3.47 -12.98
CA MET A 106 2.11 -3.05 -11.78
C MET A 106 1.74 -4.23 -10.90
N ALA A 107 1.36 -5.37 -11.48
CA ALA A 107 1.05 -6.57 -10.71
C ALA A 107 2.22 -7.04 -9.82
N ARG A 108 3.47 -6.85 -10.28
CA ARG A 108 4.68 -7.18 -9.49
C ARG A 108 4.86 -6.21 -8.31
N ILE A 109 4.57 -4.93 -8.52
CA ILE A 109 4.58 -3.91 -7.46
C ILE A 109 3.49 -4.23 -6.43
N MET A 110 2.29 -4.65 -6.88
CA MET A 110 1.23 -5.09 -5.98
C MET A 110 1.68 -6.25 -5.07
N GLU A 111 2.50 -7.21 -5.55
CA GLU A 111 3.05 -8.27 -4.69
C GLU A 111 4.00 -7.74 -3.60
N ASP A 112 4.72 -6.64 -3.89
CA ASP A 112 5.52 -5.92 -2.90
C ASP A 112 4.61 -5.28 -1.85
N GLU A 113 3.56 -4.57 -2.25
CA GLU A 113 2.63 -3.95 -1.29
C GLU A 113 1.89 -4.96 -0.42
N GLN A 114 1.51 -6.10 -1.00
CA GLN A 114 0.95 -7.20 -0.21
C GLN A 114 1.95 -7.66 0.86
N ARG A 115 3.25 -7.72 0.53
CA ARG A 115 4.32 -8.08 1.47
C ARG A 115 4.52 -6.99 2.52
N HIS A 116 4.60 -5.73 2.13
CA HIS A 116 4.82 -4.61 3.04
C HIS A 116 3.65 -4.46 4.02
N THR A 117 2.41 -4.57 3.53
CA THR A 117 1.20 -4.61 4.38
C THR A 117 1.31 -5.71 5.44
N ARG A 118 1.68 -6.94 5.04
CA ARG A 118 1.85 -8.06 5.99
C ARG A 118 2.98 -7.80 6.99
N MET A 119 4.12 -7.25 6.55
CA MET A 119 5.24 -6.94 7.43
C MET A 119 4.84 -5.95 8.52
N HIS A 120 4.12 -4.88 8.15
CA HIS A 120 3.65 -3.87 9.10
C HIS A 120 2.53 -4.38 10.02
N ALA A 121 1.54 -5.10 9.47
CA ALA A 121 0.46 -5.69 10.26
C ALA A 121 1.00 -6.72 11.27
N GLN A 122 1.94 -7.57 10.86
CA GLN A 122 2.60 -8.49 11.79
C GLN A 122 3.41 -7.72 12.85
N ARG A 123 4.10 -6.64 12.45
CA ARG A 123 4.94 -5.89 13.39
C ARG A 123 4.12 -5.13 14.43
N CYS A 124 2.97 -4.55 14.07
CA CYS A 124 2.11 -3.93 15.07
C CYS A 124 1.53 -4.97 16.04
N GLN A 125 1.15 -6.16 15.55
CA GLN A 125 0.65 -7.26 16.38
C GLN A 125 1.67 -7.69 17.43
N GLU A 126 2.93 -7.88 17.02
CA GLU A 126 4.03 -8.20 17.95
C GLU A 126 4.29 -7.13 19.02
N LEU A 127 3.87 -5.90 18.76
CA LEU A 127 3.99 -4.77 19.68
C LEU A 127 2.69 -4.54 20.49
N GLY A 128 1.70 -5.41 20.34
CA GLY A 128 0.47 -5.42 21.13
C GLY A 128 -0.73 -4.69 20.51
N VAL A 129 -0.71 -4.41 19.20
CA VAL A 129 -1.82 -3.77 18.47
C VAL A 129 -2.18 -4.60 17.24
N GLU A 130 -3.44 -4.96 17.08
CA GLU A 130 -3.93 -5.62 15.88
C GLU A 130 -4.21 -4.59 14.76
N PHE A 131 -3.99 -4.99 13.51
CA PHE A 131 -4.32 -4.12 12.38
C PHE A 131 -5.85 -4.00 12.24
N GLY A 132 -6.37 -2.80 12.52
CA GLY A 132 -7.80 -2.51 12.66
C GLY A 132 -8.24 -2.16 14.08
N ASP A 133 -7.34 -2.14 15.06
CA ASP A 133 -7.65 -1.63 16.42
C ASP A 133 -7.86 -0.11 16.43
N TYR A 134 -7.27 0.61 15.47
CA TYR A 134 -7.42 2.06 15.35
C TYR A 134 -8.13 2.44 14.04
N PRO A 135 -8.91 3.55 14.06
CA PRO A 135 -9.49 4.09 12.84
C PRO A 135 -8.40 4.44 11.81
N VAL A 136 -8.67 4.13 10.54
CA VAL A 136 -7.75 4.38 9.43
C VAL A 136 -8.22 5.54 8.56
N ASN A 137 -7.26 6.32 8.06
CA ASN A 137 -7.56 7.39 7.10
C ASN A 137 -7.63 6.84 5.67
N ALA A 138 -8.25 7.62 4.77
CA ALA A 138 -8.44 7.31 3.36
C ALA A 138 -7.76 8.31 2.42
N TRP A 139 -6.74 9.03 2.90
CA TRP A 139 -6.29 10.23 2.20
C TRP A 139 -5.70 9.93 0.82
N ILE A 140 -4.88 8.88 0.70
CA ILE A 140 -4.28 8.48 -0.58
C ILE A 140 -5.36 7.94 -1.51
N TRP A 141 -6.29 7.11 -0.99
CA TRP A 141 -7.43 6.60 -1.75
C TRP A 141 -8.27 7.73 -2.35
N GLN A 142 -8.61 8.73 -1.54
CA GLN A 142 -9.40 9.90 -1.99
C GLN A 142 -8.68 10.69 -3.09
N LYS A 143 -7.35 10.77 -3.05
CA LYS A 143 -6.57 11.41 -4.11
C LYS A 143 -6.53 10.60 -5.40
N ALA A 144 -6.44 9.27 -5.29
CA ALA A 144 -6.45 8.39 -6.44
C ALA A 144 -7.81 8.33 -7.16
N GLN A 145 -8.89 8.75 -6.49
CA GLN A 145 -10.19 8.87 -7.15
C GLN A 145 -10.18 9.88 -8.30
N ASP A 146 -9.32 10.90 -8.24
CA ASP A 146 -9.22 11.95 -9.26
C ASP A 146 -8.40 11.51 -10.49
N PHE A 147 -7.73 10.35 -10.47
CA PHE A 147 -6.91 9.90 -11.60
C PHE A 147 -7.77 9.48 -12.80
N THR A 148 -7.59 10.16 -13.93
CA THR A 148 -8.35 9.95 -15.16
C THR A 148 -7.59 9.15 -16.22
N SER A 149 -6.30 8.87 -15.99
CA SER A 149 -5.46 8.03 -16.85
C SER A 149 -4.38 7.28 -16.06
N GLU A 150 -3.76 6.29 -16.70
CA GLU A 150 -2.58 5.58 -16.21
C GLU A 150 -1.38 6.52 -15.98
N LEU A 151 -1.25 7.59 -16.78
CA LEU A 151 -0.19 8.59 -16.63
C LEU A 151 -0.39 9.46 -15.38
N GLU A 152 -1.64 9.84 -15.08
CA GLU A 152 -1.95 10.55 -13.84
C GLU A 152 -1.71 9.67 -12.61
N TYR A 153 -1.97 8.36 -12.72
CA TYR A 153 -1.53 7.41 -11.70
C TYR A 153 0.00 7.40 -11.53
N CYS A 154 0.77 7.29 -12.63
CA CYS A 154 2.24 7.30 -12.57
C CYS A 154 2.77 8.56 -11.87
N ALA A 155 2.22 9.73 -12.22
CA ALA A 155 2.58 10.98 -11.58
C ALA A 155 2.16 11.03 -10.10
N GLY A 156 0.95 10.57 -9.79
CA GLY A 156 0.35 10.72 -8.46
C GLY A 156 0.89 9.72 -7.42
N LEU A 157 0.89 8.42 -7.73
CA LEU A 157 1.29 7.39 -6.76
C LEU A 157 2.80 7.11 -6.82
N PRO A 158 3.38 6.49 -7.88
CA PRO A 158 4.81 6.24 -7.91
C PRO A 158 5.71 7.48 -7.74
N LEU A 159 5.44 8.59 -8.43
CA LEU A 159 6.38 9.71 -8.43
C LEU A 159 6.19 10.69 -7.27
N VAL A 160 4.95 10.94 -6.84
CA VAL A 160 4.66 11.87 -5.73
C VAL A 160 4.57 11.13 -4.40
N PHE A 161 3.70 10.13 -4.27
CA PHE A 161 3.53 9.45 -2.98
C PHE A 161 4.72 8.55 -2.66
N GLU A 162 5.13 7.64 -3.55
CA GLU A 162 6.28 6.75 -3.27
C GLU A 162 7.61 7.49 -3.33
N GLY A 163 7.73 8.49 -4.21
CA GLY A 163 8.88 9.41 -4.21
C GLY A 163 9.10 10.09 -2.86
N ALA A 164 8.03 10.56 -2.19
CA ALA A 164 8.11 11.08 -0.83
C ALA A 164 8.33 9.97 0.22
N ASN A 165 7.81 8.77 -0.04
CA ASN A 165 7.98 7.61 0.85
C ASN A 165 9.45 7.15 0.93
N LEU A 166 10.26 7.36 -0.12
CA LEU A 166 11.71 7.10 -0.07
C LEU A 166 12.42 7.89 1.03
N ASP A 167 12.08 9.17 1.23
CA ASP A 167 12.63 9.97 2.32
C ASP A 167 12.10 9.48 3.67
N HIS A 168 10.79 9.21 3.75
CA HIS A 168 10.16 8.75 4.99
C HIS A 168 10.68 7.40 5.46
N THR A 169 10.94 6.46 4.56
CA THR A 169 11.52 5.15 4.92
C THR A 169 12.88 5.31 5.60
N VAL A 170 13.72 6.23 5.13
CA VAL A 170 15.01 6.57 5.76
C VAL A 170 14.81 7.27 7.11
N GLU A 171 13.87 8.24 7.20
CA GLU A 171 13.55 8.92 8.46
C GLU A 171 13.09 7.93 9.54
N PHE A 172 12.17 7.04 9.20
CA PHE A 172 11.62 6.06 10.14
C PHE A 172 12.64 4.98 10.50
N GLU A 173 13.49 4.57 9.56
CA GLU A 173 14.62 3.70 9.88
C GLU A 173 15.49 4.32 10.98
N ASN A 174 15.83 5.61 10.84
CA ASN A 174 16.62 6.34 11.83
C ASN A 174 15.88 6.47 13.17
N TYR A 175 14.58 6.79 13.16
CA TYR A 175 13.80 6.90 14.39
C TYR A 175 13.69 5.56 15.13
N PHE A 176 13.41 4.47 14.43
CA PHE A 176 13.36 3.14 15.04
C PHE A 176 14.72 2.72 15.57
N THR A 177 15.80 3.01 14.85
CA THR A 177 17.17 2.75 15.31
C THR A 177 17.48 3.52 16.61
N ALA A 178 17.14 4.81 16.66
CA ALA A 178 17.33 5.65 17.84
C ALA A 178 16.48 5.18 19.05
N ALA A 179 15.31 4.59 18.80
CA ALA A 179 14.47 3.97 19.82
C ALA A 179 14.93 2.55 20.24
N GLY A 180 16.03 2.04 19.67
CA GLY A 180 16.54 0.70 19.92
C GLY A 180 15.75 -0.42 19.23
N ASP A 181 14.83 -0.09 18.32
CA ASP A 181 13.98 -1.03 17.59
C ASP A 181 14.62 -1.47 16.26
N ARG A 182 15.62 -2.35 16.34
CA ARG A 182 16.36 -2.81 15.15
C ARG A 182 15.47 -3.56 14.16
N ARG A 183 14.41 -4.23 14.64
CA ARG A 183 13.50 -4.99 13.78
C ARG A 183 12.66 -4.07 12.90
N SER A 184 12.11 -3.02 13.49
CA SER A 184 11.30 -2.02 12.76
C SER A 184 12.16 -1.23 11.79
N ALA A 185 13.40 -0.88 12.18
CA ALA A 185 14.38 -0.28 11.28
C ALA A 185 14.71 -1.18 10.08
N ALA A 186 14.88 -2.49 10.30
CA ALA A 186 15.14 -3.44 9.22
C ALA A 186 13.96 -3.58 8.24
N ILE A 187 12.72 -3.49 8.73
CA ILE A 187 11.52 -3.46 7.88
C ILE A 187 11.56 -2.22 6.96
N MET A 188 11.80 -1.03 7.51
CA MET A 188 11.87 0.21 6.71
C MET A 188 12.96 0.12 5.64
N ARG A 189 14.13 -0.43 5.99
CA ARG A 189 15.23 -0.63 5.04
C ARG A 189 14.89 -1.61 3.92
N ALA A 190 14.11 -2.66 4.21
CA ALA A 190 13.66 -3.60 3.21
C ALA A 190 12.68 -2.94 2.24
N ILE A 191 11.68 -2.22 2.77
CA ILE A 191 10.68 -1.48 1.99
C ILE A 191 11.36 -0.44 1.10
N HIS A 192 12.28 0.37 1.65
CA HIS A 192 13.03 1.38 0.88
C HIS A 192 13.67 0.84 -0.41
N LYS A 193 14.20 -0.39 -0.38
CA LYS A 193 14.83 -1.01 -1.56
C LYS A 193 13.81 -1.40 -2.63
N ASP A 194 12.58 -1.71 -2.22
CA ASP A 194 11.50 -2.03 -3.13
C ASP A 194 10.92 -0.74 -3.72
N GLU A 195 10.72 0.31 -2.90
CA GLU A 195 10.21 1.62 -3.32
C GLU A 195 11.03 2.26 -4.45
N ILE A 196 12.36 2.08 -4.46
CA ILE A 196 13.20 2.58 -5.56
C ILE A 196 12.70 2.05 -6.91
N ARG A 197 12.32 0.77 -6.96
CA ARG A 197 11.83 0.12 -8.19
C ARG A 197 10.42 0.57 -8.55
N HIS A 198 9.61 0.97 -7.56
CA HIS A 198 8.28 1.51 -7.79
C HIS A 198 8.36 2.90 -8.42
N VAL A 199 9.25 3.76 -7.90
CA VAL A 199 9.55 5.07 -8.49
C VAL A 199 10.13 4.91 -9.91
N GLU A 200 11.06 3.97 -10.12
CA GLU A 200 11.59 3.66 -11.45
C GLU A 200 10.50 3.26 -12.44
N PHE A 201 9.52 2.45 -12.02
CA PHE A 201 8.34 2.10 -12.82
C PHE A 201 7.55 3.36 -13.21
N GLY A 202 7.29 4.25 -12.25
CA GLY A 202 6.64 5.54 -12.51
C GLY A 202 7.37 6.40 -13.54
N ILE A 203 8.70 6.51 -13.40
CA ILE A 203 9.54 7.29 -14.32
C ILE A 203 9.51 6.68 -15.74
N HIS A 204 9.57 5.35 -15.84
CA HIS A 204 9.60 4.66 -17.13
C HIS A 204 8.32 4.91 -17.94
N TRP A 205 7.16 4.80 -17.30
CA TRP A 205 5.86 4.90 -17.97
C TRP A 205 5.36 6.33 -18.19
N LEU A 206 5.89 7.31 -17.46
CA LEU A 206 5.56 8.72 -17.67
C LEU A 206 6.32 9.35 -18.87
N ARG A 207 7.42 8.75 -19.30
CA ARG A 207 8.28 9.24 -20.40
C ARG A 207 7.76 8.84 -21.77
#